data_AF-A0A1N6FV23-F1
#
_entry.id   AF-A0A1N6FV23-F1
#
_cell.length_a   1.000
_cell.length_b   1.000
_cell.length_c   1.000
_cell.angle_alpha   90.00
_cell.angle_beta   90.00
_cell.angle_gamma   90.00
#
_symmetry.space_group_name_H-M   'P 1'
#
loop_
_entity.id
_entity.type
_entity.pdbx_description
1 polymer ?
#
loop_
_entity_poly.entity_id
_entity_poly.type
_entity_poly.pdbx_seq_one_letter_code
_entity_poly.pdbx_strand_id
1 'polypeptide(L)'
;MPELAAFMAKLRSAFGDDAIDDAVRRGKNGEPVFFACENGHAVGTAMPVTDNAWQVDDAVRDRHYCHGCDGECVGLGVRCGDWLKRGNREKER
;
A
#
# COMPACT_ATOMS: atom_id res chain seq x y z
N MET A 1 6.93 -19.85 5.44
CA MET A 1 6.60 -18.56 6.07
C MET A 1 7.63 -18.13 7.14
N PRO A 2 8.95 -18.12 6.86
CA PRO A 2 9.93 -17.62 7.84
C PRO A 2 9.89 -16.10 8.06
N GLU A 3 9.68 -15.28 7.01
CA GLU A 3 9.68 -13.82 7.15
C GLU A 3 8.47 -13.35 7.94
N LEU A 4 7.31 -13.93 7.65
CA LEU A 4 6.10 -13.68 8.43
C LEU A 4 6.29 -14.08 9.90
N ALA A 5 6.94 -15.21 10.19
CA ALA A 5 7.18 -15.64 11.57
C ALA A 5 8.08 -14.65 12.33
N ALA A 6 9.13 -14.15 11.70
CA ALA A 6 10.00 -13.12 12.27
C ALA A 6 9.25 -11.80 12.51
N PHE A 7 8.34 -11.41 11.60
CA PHE A 7 7.48 -10.26 11.79
C PHE A 7 6.49 -10.45 12.94
N MET A 8 5.86 -11.63 13.03
CA MET A 8 4.94 -11.97 14.13
C MET A 8 5.63 -11.94 15.49
N ALA A 9 6.89 -12.33 15.60
CA ALA A 9 7.66 -12.20 16.83
C ALA A 9 7.81 -10.73 17.27
N LYS A 10 8.02 -9.80 16.32
CA LYS A 10 8.07 -8.35 16.60
C LYS A 10 6.70 -7.83 17.03
N LEU A 11 5.62 -8.26 16.37
CA LEU A 11 4.27 -7.88 16.75
C LEU A 11 3.92 -8.36 18.17
N ARG A 12 4.23 -9.61 18.50
CA ARG A 12 4.06 -10.16 19.86
C ARG A 12 4.85 -9.39 20.90
N SER A 13 6.10 -9.04 20.59
CA SER A 13 6.92 -8.22 21.46
C SER A 13 6.36 -6.81 21.69
N ALA A 14 5.64 -6.24 20.71
CA ALA A 14 5.11 -4.88 20.78
C ALA A 14 3.71 -4.81 21.40
N PHE A 15 2.87 -5.80 21.12
CA PHE A 15 1.43 -5.78 21.44
C PHE A 15 1.00 -6.87 22.43
N GLY A 16 1.88 -7.80 22.76
CA GLY A 16 1.59 -8.96 23.61
C GLY A 16 1.06 -10.15 22.83
N ASP A 17 1.24 -11.35 23.38
CA ASP A 17 0.82 -12.61 22.76
C ASP A 17 -0.70 -12.69 22.61
N ASP A 18 -1.46 -12.41 23.68
CA ASP A 18 -2.92 -12.53 23.69
C ASP A 18 -3.60 -11.72 22.59
N ALA A 19 -3.12 -10.48 22.36
CA ALA A 19 -3.68 -9.59 21.35
C ALA A 19 -3.42 -10.13 19.92
N ILE A 20 -2.22 -10.64 19.68
CA ILE A 20 -1.84 -11.19 18.37
C ILE A 20 -2.53 -12.54 18.13
N ASP A 21 -2.64 -13.39 19.15
CA ASP A 21 -3.33 -14.67 19.06
C ASP A 21 -4.83 -14.50 18.85
N ASP A 22 -5.47 -13.52 19.49
CA ASP A 22 -6.87 -13.18 19.23
C ASP A 22 -7.08 -12.75 17.77
N ALA A 23 -6.24 -11.83 17.27
CA ALA A 23 -6.33 -11.35 15.89
C ALA A 23 -6.13 -12.49 14.88
N VAL A 24 -5.13 -13.36 15.08
CA VAL A 24 -4.89 -14.53 14.21
C VAL A 24 -6.06 -15.50 14.23
N ARG A 25 -6.61 -15.81 15.42
CA ARG A 25 -7.75 -16.70 15.59
C ARG A 25 -8.98 -16.17 14.86
N ARG A 26 -9.31 -14.89 15.05
CA ARG A 26 -10.43 -14.22 14.38
C ARG A 26 -10.23 -14.16 12.87
N GLY A 27 -9.02 -13.83 12.43
CA GLY A 27 -8.61 -13.87 11.03
C GLY A 27 -8.85 -15.21 10.37
N LYS A 28 -8.42 -16.30 11.02
CA LYS A 28 -8.64 -17.67 10.55
C LYS A 28 -10.12 -18.07 10.52
N ASN A 29 -10.95 -17.45 11.36
CA ASN A 29 -12.39 -17.70 11.46
C ASN A 29 -13.24 -16.85 10.52
N GLY A 30 -12.64 -16.06 9.61
CA GLY A 30 -13.39 -15.29 8.61
C GLY A 30 -13.51 -13.80 8.91
N GLU A 31 -13.02 -13.31 10.05
CA GLU A 31 -13.03 -11.88 10.33
C GLU A 31 -11.86 -11.18 9.65
N PRO A 32 -12.05 -10.04 8.97
CA PRO A 32 -10.99 -9.35 8.24
C PRO A 32 -10.07 -8.55 9.19
N VAL A 33 -9.53 -9.18 10.23
CA VAL A 33 -8.66 -8.53 11.24
C VAL A 33 -7.21 -9.02 11.18
N PHE A 34 -6.96 -10.13 10.49
CA PHE A 34 -5.62 -10.66 10.24
C PHE A 34 -5.57 -11.37 8.91
N PHE A 35 -4.60 -10.99 8.08
CA PHE A 35 -4.25 -11.66 6.83
C PHE A 35 -2.75 -11.57 6.60
N ALA A 36 -2.15 -12.66 6.14
CA ALA A 36 -0.77 -12.68 5.69
C ALA A 36 -0.62 -13.63 4.51
N CYS A 37 0.24 -13.26 3.56
CA CYS A 37 0.59 -14.10 2.41
C CYS A 37 2.10 -14.05 2.19
N GLU A 38 2.75 -15.21 2.14
CA GLU A 38 4.17 -15.32 1.83
C GLU A 38 4.39 -16.51 0.90
N ASN A 39 5.09 -16.30 -0.21
CA ASN A 39 5.39 -17.34 -1.20
C ASN A 39 4.13 -18.12 -1.66
N GLY A 40 3.02 -17.40 -1.88
CA GLY A 40 1.74 -17.97 -2.29
C GLY A 40 0.97 -18.72 -1.19
N HIS A 41 1.49 -18.78 0.04
CA HIS A 41 0.80 -19.38 1.18
C HIS A 41 0.12 -18.28 1.99
N ALA A 42 -1.19 -18.36 2.11
CA ALA A 42 -2.01 -17.37 2.82
C ALA A 42 -2.59 -17.93 4.13
N VAL A 43 -2.71 -17.07 5.14
CA VAL A 43 -3.38 -17.34 6.42
C VAL A 43 -4.26 -16.16 6.81
N GLY A 44 -5.45 -16.46 7.30
CA GLY A 44 -6.42 -15.47 7.74
C GLY A 44 -7.33 -14.98 6.63
N THR A 45 -8.04 -13.88 6.88
CA THR A 45 -9.05 -13.34 5.98
C THR A 45 -8.65 -11.95 5.52
N ALA A 46 -8.47 -11.79 4.21
CA ALA A 46 -8.10 -10.52 3.63
C ALA A 46 -9.17 -9.45 3.93
N MET A 47 -8.71 -8.23 4.21
CA MET A 47 -9.60 -7.07 4.22
C MET A 47 -10.26 -6.96 2.85
N PRO A 48 -11.60 -6.79 2.77
CA PRO A 48 -12.24 -6.47 1.51
C PRO A 48 -11.62 -5.18 0.98
N VAL A 49 -11.38 -5.11 -0.33
CA VAL A 49 -10.94 -3.88 -0.98
C VAL A 49 -12.09 -2.88 -0.85
N THR A 50 -12.06 -2.04 0.18
CA THR A 50 -13.08 -1.03 0.41
C THR A 50 -12.99 0.07 -0.67
N ASP A 51 -14.11 0.73 -0.96
CA ASP A 51 -14.21 1.95 -1.81
C ASP A 51 -13.20 3.05 -1.48
N ASN A 52 -12.58 3.01 -0.29
CA ASN A 52 -11.62 3.99 0.22
C ASN A 52 -10.16 3.62 -0.06
N ALA A 53 -9.90 2.47 -0.68
CA ALA A 53 -8.55 2.15 -1.13
C ALA A 53 -8.16 3.19 -2.18
N TRP A 54 -6.98 3.79 -2.02
CA TRP A 54 -6.37 4.57 -3.10
C TRP A 54 -6.08 3.59 -4.25
N GLN A 55 -7.00 3.50 -5.19
CA GLN A 55 -6.77 2.82 -6.45
C GLN A 55 -5.68 3.62 -7.16
N VAL A 56 -4.47 3.05 -7.18
CA VAL A 56 -3.37 3.55 -8.01
C VAL A 56 -3.53 2.91 -9.38
N ASP A 57 -4.64 3.22 -10.03
CA ASP A 57 -4.87 2.94 -11.43
C ASP A 57 -4.43 4.15 -12.28
N ASP A 58 -4.64 4.08 -13.59
CA ASP A 58 -4.27 5.18 -14.49
C ASP A 58 -5.03 6.48 -14.17
N ALA A 59 -6.16 6.44 -13.45
CA ALA A 59 -6.88 7.64 -13.02
C ALA A 59 -6.13 8.44 -11.96
N VAL A 60 -5.09 7.87 -11.32
CA VAL A 60 -4.19 8.63 -10.45
C VAL A 60 -3.43 9.71 -11.22
N ARG A 61 -3.19 9.52 -12.53
CA ARG A 61 -2.53 10.50 -13.40
C ARG A 61 -3.47 11.64 -13.81
N ASP A 62 -4.78 11.37 -13.88
CA ASP A 62 -5.81 12.35 -14.28
C ASP A 62 -6.19 13.34 -13.15
N ARG A 63 -5.68 13.13 -11.95
CA ARG A 63 -5.85 14.12 -10.88
C ARG A 63 -4.89 15.26 -11.13
N HIS A 64 -5.40 16.30 -11.79
CA HIS A 64 -4.78 17.62 -11.99
C HIS A 64 -4.49 18.35 -10.65
N TYR A 65 -3.79 17.70 -9.71
CA TYR A 65 -3.43 18.22 -8.39
C TYR A 65 -2.57 19.49 -8.48
N CYS A 66 -1.94 19.72 -9.63
CA CYS A 66 -1.21 20.95 -9.92
C CYS A 66 -1.52 21.44 -11.35
N HIS A 67 -1.65 22.76 -11.49
CA HIS A 67 -2.00 23.42 -12.74
C HIS A 67 -0.92 23.15 -13.82
N GLY A 68 -1.34 22.58 -14.95
CA GLY A 68 -0.47 22.32 -16.11
C GLY A 68 0.32 21.00 -16.04
N CYS A 69 0.02 20.12 -15.07
CA CYS A 69 0.61 18.78 -14.97
C CYS A 69 -0.32 17.71 -15.54
N ASP A 70 0.27 16.73 -16.22
CA ASP A 70 -0.36 15.53 -16.82
C ASP A 70 -0.32 14.30 -15.90
N GLY A 71 0.24 14.45 -14.70
CA GLY A 71 0.31 13.39 -13.70
C GLY A 71 1.40 12.34 -13.94
N GLU A 72 2.21 12.46 -14.99
CA GLU A 72 3.30 11.50 -15.26
C GLU A 72 4.38 11.49 -14.16
N CYS A 73 4.44 12.53 -13.32
CA CYS A 73 5.35 12.57 -12.18
C CYS A 73 5.00 11.60 -11.04
N VAL A 74 3.77 11.07 -10.99
CA VAL A 74 3.31 10.21 -9.88
C VAL A 74 4.12 8.91 -9.86
N GLY A 75 4.68 8.56 -8.69
CA GLY A 75 5.48 7.36 -8.50
C GLY A 75 6.97 7.50 -8.82
N LEU A 76 7.41 8.62 -9.43
CA LEU A 76 8.82 8.84 -9.80
C LEU A 76 9.68 9.46 -8.68
N GLY A 77 9.07 9.80 -7.53
CA GLY A 77 9.79 10.43 -6.42
C GLY A 77 10.30 11.85 -6.70
N VAL A 78 9.81 12.50 -7.76
CA VAL A 78 10.17 13.87 -8.13
C VAL A 78 9.09 14.86 -7.69
N ARG A 79 9.48 16.09 -7.36
CA ARG A 79 8.51 17.17 -7.07
C ARG A 79 7.82 17.62 -8.35
N CYS A 80 6.50 17.87 -8.29
CA CYS A 80 5.73 18.33 -9.46
C CYS A 80 6.32 19.58 -10.12
N GLY A 81 6.81 20.54 -9.33
CA GLY A 81 7.43 21.76 -9.87
C GLY A 81 8.72 21.50 -10.67
N ASP A 82 9.47 20.45 -10.32
CA ASP A 82 10.69 20.09 -11.06
C ASP A 82 10.37 19.25 -12.31
N TRP A 83 9.28 18.48 -12.27
CA TRP A 83 8.72 17.79 -13.44
C TRP A 83 8.28 18.79 -14.52
N LEU A 84 7.49 19.79 -14.15
CA LEU A 84 6.99 20.81 -15.08
C LEU A 84 8.13 21.59 -15.77
N LYS A 85 9.22 21.88 -15.06
CA LYS A 85 10.41 22.53 -15.65
C LYS A 85 11.11 21.65 -16.70
N ARG A 86 11.01 20.32 -16.61
CA ARG A 86 11.59 19.41 -17.62
C ARG A 86 10.76 19.43 -18.89
N GLY A 87 9.45 19.21 -18.78
CA GLY A 87 8.54 19.22 -19.93
C GLY A 87 8.54 20.56 -20.68
N ASN A 88 8.64 21.69 -19.98
CA ASN A 88 8.73 23.01 -20.64
C ASN A 88 10.02 23.17 -21.47
N ARG A 89 11.16 22.67 -20.97
CA ARG A 89 12.44 22.74 -21.70
C ARG A 89 12.48 21.84 -22.94
N GLU A 90 11.75 20.73 -22.92
CA GLU A 90 11.63 19.84 -24.07
C GLU A 90 10.71 20.42 -25.16
N LYS A 91 9.69 21.21 -24.79
CA LYS A 91 8.80 21.90 -25.74
C LYS A 91 9.44 23.13 -26.40
N GLU A 92 10.46 23.71 -25.78
CA GLU A 92 11.20 24.88 -26.29
C GLU A 92 12.34 24.52 -27.25
N ARG A 93 12.54 23.23 -27.54
CA ARG A 93 13.66 22.69 -28.32
C ARG A 93 13.18 22.13 -29.66
#